data_AF-A0A7L4RKW2-F1
#
_entry.id   AF-A0A7L4RKW2-F1
#
_cell.length_a   1.000
_cell.length_b   1.000
_cell.length_c   1.000
_cell.angle_alpha   90.00
_cell.angle_beta   90.00
_cell.angle_gamma   90.00
#
_symmetry.space_group_name_H-M   'P 1'
#
loop_
_entity.id
_entity.type
_entity.pdbx_description
1 polymer ?
#
loop_
_entity_poly.entity_id
_entity_poly.type
_entity_poly.pdbx_seq_one_letter_code
_entity_poly.pdbx_strand_id
1 'polypeptide(L)'
;MQLFGYDITVDMLALALFLLCFFISIYSRERARKSETPTGKGIRSKYRKSWVEYILKKGDDRTVVEVVRNSILVSTALMTAVIISFGFVLAKVPALDVALDVVAGFRILAMMALLAYAFFMLVLEGRTLIYLPVVFGTSEKLIESLDNMKKVDYVAKLLHESFDHFSNAIRALVFIVALLVWFYNVYLFMLFTVILTFAMVHEDYGRRSEIMLF
;
A
#
# COMPACT_ATOMS: atom_id res chain seq x y z
N MET A 1 -29.85 18.27 12.77
CA MET A 1 -31.03 17.54 12.27
C MET A 1 -30.87 16.09 12.74
N GLN A 2 -31.35 15.80 13.94
CA GLN A 2 -31.30 14.46 14.55
C GLN A 2 -32.42 13.63 13.92
N LEU A 3 -32.06 12.75 12.99
CA LEU A 3 -32.92 11.65 12.58
C LEU A 3 -32.43 10.42 13.37
N PHE A 4 -33.26 9.93 14.29
CA PHE A 4 -33.11 8.64 14.99
C PHE A 4 -31.93 8.48 15.98
N GLY A 5 -31.66 9.46 16.85
CA GLY A 5 -30.68 9.30 17.95
C GLY A 5 -29.25 8.98 17.51
N TYR A 6 -28.99 9.11 16.21
CA TYR A 6 -27.73 8.86 15.54
C TYR A 6 -27.17 10.20 15.06
N ASP A 7 -26.11 10.68 15.69
CA ASP A 7 -25.50 11.95 15.30
C ASP A 7 -24.68 11.77 14.02
N ILE A 8 -25.33 11.96 12.88
CA ILE A 8 -24.72 12.00 11.53
C ILE A 8 -23.49 12.93 11.49
N THR A 9 -23.48 13.96 12.33
CA THR A 9 -22.34 14.88 12.51
C THR A 9 -21.07 14.17 12.99
N VAL A 10 -21.19 13.17 13.87
CA VAL A 10 -20.07 12.40 14.39
C VAL A 10 -19.50 11.47 13.31
N ASP A 11 -20.35 10.83 12.50
CA ASP A 11 -19.89 10.02 11.37
C ASP A 11 -19.17 10.84 10.30
N MET A 12 -19.68 12.04 9.99
CA MET A 12 -19.02 12.95 9.05
C MET A 12 -17.67 13.44 9.58
N LEU A 13 -17.59 13.74 10.88
CA LEU A 13 -16.33 14.11 11.53
C LEU A 13 -15.34 12.94 11.55
N ALA A 14 -15.82 11.73 11.83
CA ALA A 14 -15.00 10.52 11.81
C ALA A 14 -14.47 10.21 10.40
N LEU A 15 -15.30 10.39 9.36
CA LEU A 15 -14.87 10.24 7.97
C LEU A 15 -13.86 11.31 7.58
N ALA A 16 -14.06 12.57 7.98
CA ALA A 16 -13.10 13.64 7.74
C ALA A 16 -11.75 13.36 8.42
N LEU A 17 -11.78 12.88 9.67
CA LEU A 17 -10.59 12.42 10.40
C LEU A 17 -9.90 11.27 9.66
N PHE A 18 -10.67 10.28 9.20
CA PHE A 18 -10.16 9.16 8.43
C PHE A 18 -9.46 9.58 7.14
N LEU A 19 -10.10 10.43 6.34
CA LEU A 19 -9.50 10.95 5.12
C LEU A 19 -8.23 11.75 5.43
N LEU A 20 -8.27 12.61 6.45
CA LEU A 20 -7.10 13.36 6.89
C LEU A 20 -5.94 12.42 7.29
N CYS A 21 -6.21 11.44 8.13
CA CYS A 21 -5.26 10.42 8.58
C CYS A 21 -4.69 9.60 7.41
N PHE A 22 -5.55 9.17 6.49
CA PHE A 22 -5.16 8.45 5.28
C PHE A 22 -4.23 9.31 4.41
N PHE A 23 -4.58 10.57 4.15
CA PHE A 23 -3.73 11.49 3.39
C PHE A 23 -2.43 11.83 4.11
N ILE A 24 -2.45 11.98 5.44
CA ILE A 24 -1.24 12.15 6.27
C ILE A 24 -0.35 10.92 6.12
N SER A 25 -0.89 9.71 6.12
CA SER A 25 -0.11 8.48 5.93
C SER A 25 0.58 8.44 4.56
N ILE A 26 -0.05 8.95 3.51
CA ILE A 26 0.55 9.04 2.17
C ILE A 26 1.59 10.17 2.12
N TYR A 27 1.24 11.35 2.62
CA TYR A 27 2.11 12.53 2.62
C TYR A 27 3.38 12.32 3.44
N SER A 28 3.26 11.74 4.62
CA SER A 28 4.39 11.44 5.52
C SER A 28 5.41 10.53 4.84
N ARG A 29 4.95 9.56 4.03
CA ARG A 29 5.77 8.67 3.21
C ARG A 29 6.55 9.38 2.12
N GLU A 30 5.89 10.27 1.39
CA GLU A 30 6.51 11.08 0.35
C GLU A 30 7.58 12.01 0.94
N ARG A 31 7.31 12.55 2.13
CA ARG A 31 8.28 13.36 2.86
C ARG A 31 9.42 12.53 3.45
N ALA A 32 9.14 11.31 3.94
CA ALA A 32 10.18 10.40 4.43
C ALA A 32 11.18 10.01 3.33
N ARG A 33 10.73 9.99 2.07
CA ARG A 33 11.59 9.80 0.89
C ARG A 33 12.52 10.99 0.64
N LYS A 34 12.03 12.22 0.85
CA LYS A 34 12.76 13.47 0.57
C LYS A 34 13.58 13.97 1.76
N SER A 35 13.47 13.34 2.93
CA SER A 35 14.17 13.78 4.12
C SER A 35 15.67 13.50 4.03
N GLU A 36 16.49 14.48 4.39
CA GLU A 36 17.95 14.36 4.49
C GLU A 36 18.39 13.48 5.66
N THR A 37 17.53 13.34 6.68
CA THR A 37 17.77 12.47 7.84
C THR A 37 17.55 11.00 7.47
N PRO A 38 18.31 10.05 8.03
CA PRO A 38 18.10 8.62 7.78
C PRO A 38 16.72 8.17 8.28
N THR A 39 15.78 7.98 7.36
CA THR A 39 14.45 7.42 7.59
C THR A 39 14.45 5.91 7.32
N GLY A 40 13.49 5.18 7.91
CA GLY A 40 13.32 3.75 7.66
C GLY A 40 13.13 3.46 6.17
N LYS A 41 12.33 4.28 5.48
CA LYS A 41 12.16 4.21 4.01
C LYS A 41 13.50 4.42 3.28
N GLY A 42 14.29 5.41 3.69
CA GLY A 42 15.60 5.72 3.10
C GLY A 42 16.62 4.59 3.27
N ILE A 43 16.69 4.00 4.47
CA ILE A 43 17.58 2.87 4.77
C ILE A 43 17.20 1.64 3.91
N ARG A 44 15.90 1.28 3.84
CA ARG A 44 15.43 0.18 2.99
C ARG A 44 15.75 0.41 1.51
N SER A 45 15.70 1.67 1.05
CA SER A 45 16.08 2.01 -0.33
C SER A 45 17.56 1.76 -0.61
N LYS A 46 18.44 2.12 0.34
CA LYS A 46 19.88 1.83 0.25
C LYS A 46 20.14 0.33 0.20
N TYR A 47 19.48 -0.47 1.05
CA TYR A 47 19.63 -1.93 1.02
C TYR A 47 19.20 -2.54 -0.31
N ARG A 48 18.10 -2.09 -0.90
CA ARG A 48 17.67 -2.54 -2.23
C ARG A 48 18.70 -2.22 -3.30
N LYS A 49 19.22 -0.98 -3.32
CA LYS A 49 20.25 -0.59 -4.29
C LYS A 49 21.52 -1.42 -4.11
N SER A 50 22.01 -1.59 -2.88
CA SER A 50 23.19 -2.42 -2.60
C SER A 50 22.97 -3.90 -2.95
N TRP A 51 21.76 -4.44 -2.77
CA TRP A 51 21.43 -5.79 -3.22
C TRP A 51 21.47 -5.91 -4.74
N VAL A 52 20.92 -4.94 -5.47
CA VAL A 52 20.98 -4.90 -6.94
C VAL A 52 22.44 -4.84 -7.44
N GLU A 53 23.27 -3.98 -6.85
CA GLU A 53 24.70 -3.89 -7.15
C GLU A 53 25.41 -5.24 -6.97
N TYR A 54 25.14 -5.90 -5.84
CA TYR A 54 25.71 -7.19 -5.52
C TYR A 54 25.29 -8.29 -6.51
N ILE A 55 24.00 -8.40 -6.81
CA ILE A 55 23.47 -9.45 -7.70
C ILE A 55 23.94 -9.25 -9.14
N LEU A 56 23.94 -8.01 -9.64
CA LEU A 56 24.45 -7.72 -10.98
C LEU A 56 25.94 -8.06 -11.12
N LYS A 57 26.74 -7.77 -10.09
CA LYS A 57 28.16 -8.14 -10.07
C LYS A 57 28.37 -9.65 -10.00
N LYS A 58 27.51 -10.36 -9.27
CA LYS A 58 27.55 -11.81 -9.12
C LYS A 58 27.10 -12.54 -10.41
N GLY A 59 26.24 -11.91 -11.23
CA GLY A 59 25.66 -12.53 -12.41
C GLY A 59 24.68 -13.67 -12.08
N ASP A 60 24.01 -13.58 -10.93
CA ASP A 60 23.13 -14.63 -10.41
C ASP A 60 21.65 -14.35 -10.78
N ASP A 61 21.33 -14.57 -12.05
CA ASP A 61 19.99 -14.33 -12.59
C ASP A 61 18.92 -15.24 -11.95
N ARG A 62 19.33 -16.43 -11.50
CA ARG A 62 18.43 -17.37 -10.82
C ARG A 62 17.88 -16.79 -9.52
N THR A 63 18.74 -16.17 -8.71
CA THR A 63 18.31 -15.52 -7.45
C THR A 63 17.29 -14.42 -7.73
N VAL A 64 17.49 -13.63 -8.80
CA VAL A 64 16.52 -12.59 -9.21
C VAL A 64 15.16 -13.21 -9.52
N VAL A 65 15.14 -14.23 -10.38
CA VAL A 65 13.90 -14.90 -10.79
C VAL A 65 13.18 -15.52 -9.60
N GLU A 66 13.91 -16.14 -8.66
CA GLU A 66 13.33 -16.74 -7.47
C GLU A 66 12.69 -15.69 -6.53
N VAL A 67 13.38 -14.58 -6.27
CA VAL A 67 12.88 -13.47 -5.44
C VAL A 67 11.65 -12.80 -6.07
N VAL A 68 11.71 -12.53 -7.38
CA VAL A 68 10.60 -11.93 -8.13
C VAL A 68 9.39 -12.86 -8.13
N ARG A 69 9.58 -14.16 -8.40
CA ARG A 69 8.50 -15.15 -8.39
C ARG A 69 7.82 -15.23 -7.02
N ASN A 70 8.61 -15.25 -5.93
CA ASN A 70 8.05 -15.29 -4.58
C ASN A 70 7.25 -14.01 -4.26
N SER A 71 7.74 -12.86 -4.69
CA SER A 71 7.05 -11.58 -4.49
C SER A 71 5.73 -11.53 -5.26
N ILE A 72 5.72 -11.96 -6.54
CA ILE A 72 4.50 -12.08 -7.35
C ILE A 72 3.50 -13.05 -6.72
N LEU A 73 3.96 -14.16 -6.15
CA LEU A 73 3.09 -15.14 -5.48
C LEU A 73 2.35 -14.50 -4.30
N VAL A 74 3.07 -13.77 -3.44
CA VAL A 74 2.48 -13.05 -2.31
C VAL A 74 1.48 -12.01 -2.80
N SER A 75 1.85 -11.18 -3.79
CA SER A 75 0.96 -10.16 -4.35
C SER A 75 -0.28 -10.76 -5.00
N THR A 76 -0.16 -11.90 -5.69
CA THR A 76 -1.30 -12.59 -6.31
C THR A 76 -2.24 -13.16 -5.25
N ALA A 77 -1.71 -13.75 -4.17
CA ALA A 77 -2.52 -14.25 -3.07
C ALA A 77 -3.33 -13.12 -2.41
N LEU A 78 -2.68 -11.97 -2.16
CA LEU A 78 -3.36 -10.78 -1.65
C LEU A 78 -4.41 -10.25 -2.64
N MET A 79 -4.08 -10.21 -3.93
CA MET A 79 -4.99 -9.75 -4.97
C MET A 79 -6.26 -10.62 -5.03
N THR A 80 -6.11 -11.94 -4.93
CA THR A 80 -7.24 -12.88 -4.83
C THR A 80 -8.07 -12.62 -3.57
N ALA A 81 -7.43 -12.43 -2.40
CA ALA A 81 -8.13 -12.11 -1.16
C ALA A 81 -8.92 -10.79 -1.26
N VAL A 82 -8.37 -9.78 -1.94
CA VAL A 82 -9.05 -8.51 -2.22
C VAL A 82 -10.26 -8.69 -3.12
N ILE A 83 -10.13 -9.45 -4.23
CA ILE A 83 -11.26 -9.75 -5.12
C ILE A 83 -12.38 -10.48 -4.36
N ILE A 84 -12.03 -11.50 -3.56
CA ILE A 84 -12.99 -12.25 -2.77
C ILE A 84 -13.70 -11.31 -1.78
N SER A 85 -12.95 -10.48 -1.05
CA SER A 85 -13.49 -9.52 -0.10
C SER A 85 -14.42 -8.50 -0.79
N PHE A 86 -14.05 -8.03 -1.97
CA PHE A 86 -14.87 -7.13 -2.78
C PHE A 86 -16.20 -7.78 -3.17
N GLY A 87 -16.16 -9.04 -3.62
CA GLY A 87 -17.35 -9.84 -3.91
C GLY A 87 -18.25 -10.04 -2.69
N PHE A 88 -17.67 -10.31 -1.52
CA PHE A 88 -18.42 -10.44 -0.26
C PHE A 88 -19.13 -9.14 0.13
N VAL A 89 -18.45 -8.00 0.04
CA VAL A 89 -19.06 -6.68 0.32
C VAL A 89 -20.19 -6.40 -0.66
N LEU A 90 -19.96 -6.60 -1.97
CA LEU A 90 -20.97 -6.41 -3.01
C LEU A 90 -22.21 -7.27 -2.80
N ALA A 91 -22.05 -8.54 -2.43
CA ALA A 91 -23.18 -9.45 -2.19
C ALA A 91 -24.08 -9.02 -1.03
N LYS A 92 -23.57 -8.18 -0.11
CA LYS A 92 -24.34 -7.63 1.02
C LYS A 92 -25.02 -6.30 0.72
N VAL A 93 -24.66 -5.62 -0.37
CA VAL A 93 -25.27 -4.34 -0.77
C VAL A 93 -26.79 -4.46 -1.02
N PRO A 94 -27.31 -5.48 -1.73
CA PRO A 94 -28.75 -5.61 -1.96
C PRO A 94 -29.57 -5.90 -0.68
N ALA A 95 -28.92 -6.39 0.38
CA ALA A 95 -29.57 -6.64 1.66
C ALA A 95 -29.69 -5.38 2.52
N LEU A 96 -29.02 -4.30 2.13
CA LEU A 96 -29.21 -2.98 2.72
C LEU A 96 -30.27 -2.25 1.93
N ASP A 97 -31.25 -1.72 2.64
CA ASP A 97 -32.12 -0.71 2.06
C ASP A 97 -31.31 0.59 1.95
N VAL A 98 -30.50 0.69 0.90
CA VAL A 98 -29.54 1.79 0.68
C VAL A 98 -30.27 3.15 0.62
N ALA A 99 -31.57 3.14 0.33
CA ALA A 99 -32.40 4.34 0.36
C ALA A 99 -32.73 4.83 1.79
N LEU A 100 -32.69 3.94 2.78
CA LEU A 100 -33.03 4.22 4.18
C LEU A 100 -31.80 4.45 5.08
N ASP A 101 -30.64 3.87 4.77
CA ASP A 101 -29.39 4.08 5.53
C ASP A 101 -28.24 4.61 4.65
N VAL A 102 -28.29 5.92 4.42
CA VAL A 102 -27.27 6.68 3.68
C VAL A 102 -25.87 6.50 4.29
N VAL A 103 -25.77 6.38 5.62
CA VAL A 103 -24.48 6.28 6.32
C VAL A 103 -23.85 4.91 6.07
N ALA A 104 -24.62 3.83 6.13
CA ALA A 104 -24.14 2.49 5.77
C ALA A 104 -23.66 2.45 4.30
N GLY A 105 -24.36 3.13 3.40
CA GLY A 105 -23.93 3.30 2.00
C GLY A 105 -22.53 3.92 1.88
N PHE A 106 -22.25 4.99 2.62
CA PHE A 106 -20.92 5.62 2.62
C PHE A 106 -19.82 4.72 3.19
N ARG A 107 -20.10 3.96 4.27
CA ARG A 107 -19.13 3.02 4.86
C ARG A 107 -18.71 1.95 3.85
N ILE A 108 -19.69 1.38 3.16
CA ILE A 108 -19.45 0.37 2.12
C ILE A 108 -18.68 0.97 0.96
N LEU A 109 -19.08 2.16 0.48
CA LEU A 109 -18.39 2.81 -0.62
C LEU A 109 -16.92 3.12 -0.27
N ALA A 110 -16.64 3.57 0.96
CA ALA A 110 -15.28 3.79 1.43
C ALA A 110 -14.46 2.50 1.46
N MET A 111 -15.03 1.38 1.93
CA MET A 111 -14.37 0.08 1.90
C MET A 111 -14.11 -0.40 0.47
N MET A 112 -15.10 -0.29 -0.42
CA MET A 112 -14.96 -0.67 -1.82
C MET A 112 -13.89 0.17 -2.52
N ALA A 113 -13.83 1.47 -2.25
CA ALA A 113 -12.82 2.36 -2.81
C ALA A 113 -11.40 1.94 -2.37
N LEU A 114 -11.21 1.60 -1.09
CA LEU A 114 -9.90 1.12 -0.61
C LEU A 114 -9.55 -0.26 -1.13
N LEU A 115 -10.51 -1.19 -1.24
CA LEU A 115 -10.28 -2.50 -1.83
C LEU A 115 -9.88 -2.38 -3.30
N ALA A 116 -10.58 -1.55 -4.07
CA ALA A 116 -10.24 -1.25 -5.45
C ALA A 116 -8.84 -0.63 -5.55
N TYR A 117 -8.53 0.37 -4.71
CA TYR A 117 -7.20 0.98 -4.67
C TYR A 117 -6.10 -0.04 -4.34
N ALA A 118 -6.30 -0.89 -3.33
CA ALA A 118 -5.35 -1.94 -2.97
C ALA A 118 -5.13 -2.92 -4.13
N PHE A 119 -6.20 -3.36 -4.78
CA PHE A 119 -6.15 -4.21 -5.96
C PHE A 119 -5.31 -3.57 -7.08
N PHE A 120 -5.60 -2.32 -7.44
CA PHE A 120 -4.85 -1.61 -8.48
C PHE A 120 -3.36 -1.46 -8.13
N MET A 121 -3.04 -1.17 -6.87
CA MET A 121 -1.65 -1.08 -6.43
C MET A 121 -0.93 -2.43 -6.53
N LEU A 122 -1.58 -3.54 -6.18
CA LEU A 122 -1.01 -4.89 -6.37
C LEU A 122 -0.82 -5.24 -7.85
N VAL A 123 -1.74 -4.80 -8.73
CA VAL A 123 -1.58 -4.98 -10.19
C VAL A 123 -0.38 -4.19 -10.71
N LEU A 124 -0.23 -2.92 -10.31
CA LEU A 124 0.91 -2.09 -10.70
C LEU A 124 2.23 -2.70 -10.23
N GLU A 125 2.26 -3.19 -9.00
CA GLU A 125 3.40 -3.88 -8.43
C GLU A 125 3.78 -5.13 -9.25
N GLY A 126 2.81 -5.99 -9.55
CA GLY A 126 3.02 -7.20 -10.33
C GLY A 126 3.52 -6.91 -11.74
N ARG A 127 3.01 -5.86 -12.40
CA ARG A 127 3.49 -5.44 -13.73
C ARG A 127 4.95 -5.02 -13.69
N THR A 128 5.35 -4.25 -12.69
CA THR A 128 6.75 -3.83 -12.53
C THR A 128 7.66 -5.02 -12.19
N LEU A 129 7.21 -5.95 -11.35
CA LEU A 129 7.96 -7.15 -11.00
C LEU A 129 8.17 -8.09 -12.19
N ILE A 130 7.16 -8.30 -13.04
CA ILE A 130 7.28 -9.13 -14.24
C ILE A 130 8.34 -8.59 -15.19
N TYR A 131 8.52 -7.27 -15.24
CA TYR A 131 9.52 -6.62 -16.08
C TYR A 131 10.95 -6.76 -15.53
N LEU A 132 11.11 -6.93 -14.21
CA LEU A 132 12.42 -6.90 -13.54
C LEU A 132 13.41 -7.94 -14.10
N PRO A 133 13.08 -9.24 -14.24
CA PRO A 133 14.03 -10.23 -14.78
C PRO A 133 14.46 -9.94 -16.21
N VAL A 134 13.57 -9.37 -17.04
CA VAL A 134 13.89 -9.00 -18.43
C VAL A 134 14.96 -7.91 -18.45
N VAL A 135 14.82 -6.90 -17.60
CA VAL A 135 15.82 -5.82 -17.46
C VAL A 135 17.14 -6.35 -16.90
N PHE A 136 17.09 -7.28 -15.95
CA PHE A 136 18.29 -7.96 -15.44
C PHE A 136 19.05 -8.71 -16.54
N GLY A 137 18.37 -9.37 -17.46
CA GLY A 137 18.98 -10.03 -18.62
C GLY A 137 19.40 -9.09 -19.76
N THR A 138 19.03 -7.81 -19.70
CA THR A 138 19.29 -6.84 -20.77
C THR A 138 20.70 -6.26 -20.69
N SER A 139 21.35 -6.00 -21.84
CA SER A 139 22.69 -5.40 -21.88
C SER A 139 22.70 -3.98 -21.26
N GLU A 140 23.75 -3.64 -20.52
CA GLU A 140 23.89 -2.33 -19.87
C GLU A 140 23.89 -1.18 -20.89
N LYS A 141 24.59 -1.34 -22.03
CA LYS A 141 24.65 -0.35 -23.11
C LYS A 141 23.27 0.03 -23.64
N LEU A 142 22.36 -0.95 -23.76
CA LEU A 142 21.01 -0.69 -24.25
C LEU A 142 20.22 0.17 -23.25
N ILE A 143 20.27 -0.16 -21.96
CA ILE A 143 19.58 0.60 -20.90
C ILE A 143 20.14 2.02 -20.81
N GLU A 144 21.47 2.17 -20.85
CA GLU A 144 22.09 3.50 -20.84
C GLU A 144 21.67 4.35 -22.05
N SER A 145 21.50 3.72 -23.22
CA SER A 145 21.08 4.43 -24.43
C SER A 145 19.60 4.86 -24.41
N LEU A 146 18.72 4.07 -23.78
CA LEU A 146 17.28 4.33 -23.75
C LEU A 146 16.86 5.22 -22.57
N ASP A 147 17.41 4.98 -21.39
CA ASP A 147 16.99 5.60 -20.14
C ASP A 147 17.99 6.62 -19.58
N ASN A 148 19.15 6.80 -20.23
CA ASN A 148 20.22 7.71 -19.82
C ASN A 148 20.65 7.53 -18.35
N MET A 149 20.65 6.27 -17.89
CA MET A 149 21.03 5.92 -16.53
C MET A 149 21.68 4.54 -16.49
N LYS A 150 22.55 4.34 -15.49
CA LYS A 150 23.23 3.06 -15.28
C LYS A 150 22.22 1.96 -15.00
N LYS A 151 22.49 0.75 -15.49
CA LYS A 151 21.62 -0.42 -15.27
C LYS A 151 21.30 -0.65 -13.80
N VAL A 152 22.30 -0.51 -12.92
CA VAL A 152 22.12 -0.60 -11.46
C VAL A 152 21.04 0.36 -10.95
N ASP A 153 21.13 1.63 -11.34
CA ASP A 153 20.20 2.67 -10.88
C ASP A 153 18.80 2.45 -11.45
N TYR A 154 18.71 1.98 -12.70
CA TYR A 154 17.44 1.69 -13.35
C TYR A 154 16.71 0.53 -12.68
N VAL A 155 17.42 -0.57 -12.44
CA VAL A 155 16.88 -1.74 -11.74
C VAL A 155 16.49 -1.40 -10.30
N ALA A 156 17.34 -0.63 -9.60
CA ALA A 156 17.04 -0.19 -8.24
C ALA A 156 15.79 0.72 -8.21
N LYS A 157 15.59 1.57 -9.22
CA LYS A 157 14.40 2.40 -9.39
C LYS A 157 13.15 1.54 -9.59
N LEU A 158 13.16 0.59 -10.53
CA LEU A 158 12.03 -0.32 -10.76
C LEU A 158 11.67 -1.12 -9.51
N LEU A 159 12.68 -1.65 -8.81
CA LEU A 159 12.47 -2.36 -7.56
C LEU A 159 11.86 -1.43 -6.51
N HIS A 160 12.35 -0.20 -6.38
CA HIS A 160 11.78 0.79 -5.47
C HIS A 160 10.32 1.12 -5.79
N GLU A 161 9.97 1.29 -7.07
CA GLU A 161 8.60 1.54 -7.53
C GLU A 161 7.68 0.37 -7.21
N SER A 162 8.10 -0.88 -7.46
CA SER A 162 7.35 -2.09 -7.08
C SER A 162 7.08 -2.13 -5.56
N PHE A 163 8.11 -1.93 -4.74
CA PHE A 163 7.92 -1.88 -3.28
C PHE A 163 7.02 -0.71 -2.84
N ASP A 164 7.05 0.40 -3.57
CA ASP A 164 6.19 1.54 -3.28
C ASP A 164 4.72 1.25 -3.57
N HIS A 165 4.41 0.53 -4.65
CA HIS A 165 3.09 0.00 -4.94
C HIS A 165 2.65 -1.03 -3.90
N PHE A 166 3.49 -2.02 -3.58
CA PHE A 166 3.18 -3.02 -2.55
C PHE A 166 2.84 -2.39 -1.22
N SER A 167 3.67 -1.44 -0.76
CA SER A 167 3.45 -0.74 0.50
C SER A 167 2.11 -0.01 0.49
N ASN A 168 1.78 0.72 -0.57
CA ASN A 168 0.50 1.43 -0.68
C ASN A 168 -0.71 0.48 -0.64
N ALA A 169 -0.59 -0.71 -1.25
CA ALA A 169 -1.63 -1.73 -1.16
C ALA A 169 -1.83 -2.20 0.28
N ILE A 170 -0.76 -2.59 0.98
CA ILE A 170 -0.81 -3.02 2.39
C ILE A 170 -1.41 -1.91 3.27
N ARG A 171 -1.06 -0.65 3.03
CA ARG A 171 -1.64 0.48 3.78
C ARG A 171 -3.15 0.55 3.63
N ALA A 172 -3.65 0.45 2.41
CA ALA A 172 -5.09 0.45 2.17
C ALA A 172 -5.78 -0.74 2.84
N LEU A 173 -5.17 -1.93 2.80
CA LEU A 173 -5.67 -3.13 3.49
C LEU A 173 -5.72 -2.94 5.00
N VAL A 174 -4.72 -2.30 5.59
CA VAL A 174 -4.70 -1.97 7.02
C VAL A 174 -5.81 -0.97 7.36
N PHE A 175 -6.02 0.08 6.55
CA PHE A 175 -7.12 1.04 6.78
C PHE A 175 -8.52 0.43 6.61
N ILE A 176 -8.67 -0.64 5.81
CA ILE A 176 -9.92 -1.40 5.73
C ILE A 176 -10.28 -2.01 7.09
N VAL A 177 -9.30 -2.40 7.92
CA VAL A 177 -9.55 -2.89 9.28
C VAL A 177 -10.24 -1.83 10.13
N ALA A 178 -9.80 -0.56 10.06
CA ALA A 178 -10.50 0.52 10.75
C ALA A 178 -11.93 0.70 10.22
N LEU A 179 -12.14 0.64 8.91
CA LEU A 179 -13.48 0.73 8.32
C LEU A 179 -14.42 -0.40 8.78
N LEU A 180 -13.90 -1.61 9.00
CA LEU A 180 -14.69 -2.72 9.58
C LEU A 180 -15.16 -2.38 11.00
N VAL A 181 -14.30 -1.77 11.82
CA VAL A 181 -14.64 -1.32 13.19
C VAL A 181 -15.74 -0.25 13.16
N TRP A 182 -15.83 0.55 12.09
CA TRP A 182 -16.86 1.59 11.94
C TRP A 182 -18.28 1.04 11.93
N PHE A 183 -18.50 -0.18 11.44
CA PHE A 183 -19.82 -0.83 11.52
C PHE A 183 -20.25 -1.16 12.96
N TYR A 184 -19.30 -1.27 13.89
CA TYR A 184 -19.58 -1.54 15.29
C TYR A 184 -19.71 -0.25 16.10
N ASN A 185 -18.72 0.66 15.99
CA ASN A 185 -18.67 1.86 16.80
C ASN A 185 -17.81 2.95 16.14
N VAL A 186 -18.38 4.16 15.98
CA VAL A 186 -17.70 5.31 15.38
C VAL A 186 -16.50 5.83 16.18
N TYR A 187 -16.55 5.76 17.51
CA TYR A 187 -15.44 6.18 18.37
C TYR A 187 -14.27 5.21 18.31
N LEU A 188 -14.55 3.90 18.27
CA LEU A 188 -13.51 2.90 18.03
C LEU A 188 -12.89 3.07 16.64
N PHE A 189 -13.70 3.34 15.62
CA PHE A 189 -13.19 3.64 14.28
C PHE A 189 -12.21 4.82 14.29
N MET A 190 -12.55 5.93 14.95
CA MET A 190 -11.65 7.09 15.09
C MET A 190 -10.36 6.70 15.81
N LEU A 191 -10.46 5.96 16.92
CA LEU A 191 -9.30 5.50 17.69
C LEU A 191 -8.38 4.62 16.84
N PHE A 192 -8.91 3.59 16.18
CA PHE A 192 -8.14 2.68 15.32
C PHE A 192 -7.50 3.44 14.16
N THR A 193 -8.22 4.36 13.53
CA THR A 193 -7.68 5.20 12.45
C THR A 193 -6.43 5.96 12.90
N VAL A 194 -6.46 6.59 14.07
CA VAL A 194 -5.32 7.33 14.63
C VAL A 194 -4.16 6.39 14.96
N ILE A 195 -4.44 5.25 15.61
CA ILE A 195 -3.42 4.25 15.97
C ILE A 195 -2.72 3.71 14.72
N LEU A 196 -3.47 3.30 13.70
CA LEU A 196 -2.91 2.78 12.45
C LEU A 196 -2.09 3.84 11.73
N THR A 197 -2.58 5.08 11.68
CA THR A 197 -1.83 6.20 11.08
C THR A 197 -0.52 6.45 11.81
N PHE A 198 -0.53 6.47 13.15
CA PHE A 198 0.66 6.63 13.96
C PHE A 198 1.66 5.50 13.72
N ALA A 199 1.20 4.25 13.72
CA ALA A 199 1.99 3.08 13.43
C ALA A 199 2.71 3.18 12.07
N MET A 200 1.99 3.58 11.02
CA MET A 200 2.54 3.71 9.67
C MET A 200 3.54 4.87 9.54
N VAL A 201 3.24 6.01 10.16
CA VAL A 201 4.17 7.15 10.21
C VAL A 201 5.43 6.77 10.98
N HIS A 202 5.29 6.05 12.08
CA HIS A 202 6.44 5.56 12.84
C HIS A 202 7.30 4.60 12.00
N GLU A 203 6.69 3.68 11.24
CA GLU A 203 7.41 2.76 10.36
C GLU A 203 8.17 3.46 9.22
N ASP A 204 7.65 4.59 8.73
CA ASP A 204 8.30 5.41 7.69
C ASP A 204 9.53 6.15 8.23
N TYR A 205 9.45 6.71 9.44
CA TYR A 205 10.48 7.55 10.04
C TYR A 205 11.39 6.84 11.06
N GLY A 206 11.08 5.60 11.43
CA GLY A 206 11.84 4.80 12.39
C GLY A 206 13.31 4.67 12.00
N ARG A 207 14.22 4.88 12.97
CA ARG A 207 15.69 4.90 12.77
C ARG A 207 16.32 3.50 12.66
N ARG A 208 15.61 2.46 13.10
CA ARG A 208 16.00 1.06 12.98
C ARG A 208 15.01 0.34 12.10
N SER A 209 15.46 -0.70 11.39
CA SER A 209 14.61 -1.69 10.74
C SER A 209 13.87 -2.55 11.79
N GLU A 210 13.33 -1.93 12.83
CA GLU A 210 12.28 -2.53 13.65
C GLU A 210 11.08 -2.62 12.72
N ILE A 211 11.06 -3.72 11.95
CA ILE A 211 9.88 -4.16 11.24
C ILE A 211 8.86 -4.38 12.36
N MET A 212 8.00 -3.40 12.62
CA MET A 212 6.80 -3.65 13.39
C MET A 212 5.95 -4.57 12.51
N LEU A 213 6.15 -5.87 12.70
CA LEU A 213 5.20 -6.89 12.34
C LEU A 213 3.93 -6.56 13.13
N PHE A 214 2.99 -5.89 12.47
CA PHE A 214 1.58 -5.98 12.85
C PHE A 214 1.06 -7.33 12.40
#